data_AF-A0A1T5KK22-F1
#
_entry.id   AF-A0A1T5KK22-F1
#
_cell.length_a   1.000
_cell.length_b   1.000
_cell.length_c   1.000
_cell.angle_alpha   90.00
_cell.angle_beta   90.00
_cell.angle_gamma   90.00
#
_symmetry.space_group_name_H-M   'P 1'
#
loop_
_entity.id
_entity.type
_entity.pdbx_description
1 polymer ?
#
loop_
_entity_poly.entity_id
_entity_poly.type
_entity_poly.pdbx_seq_one_letter_code
_entity_poly.pdbx_strand_id
1 'polypeptide(L)'
;MTRSSPVWLPIGFAIAVIGVGFKFWQLPAEVATLPQALYGPGLAAVAVVALLLRALGTGRFLKIWLVIALSVPLAVAIRWLLGAPAADAFGIAVTVGLILGLAASFVGTAIGSLLLLRSSRRPD
;
A
#
# COMPACT_ATOMS: atom_id res chain seq x y z
N MET A 1 -6.75 5.81 -22.88
CA MET A 1 -7.38 5.47 -21.57
C MET A 1 -7.72 6.76 -20.85
N THR A 2 -8.96 6.92 -20.40
CA THR A 2 -9.38 8.10 -19.61
C THR A 2 -8.90 7.98 -18.16
N ARG A 3 -8.74 9.11 -17.46
CA ARG A 3 -8.35 9.16 -16.04
C ARG A 3 -9.32 8.42 -15.10
N SER A 4 -10.57 8.23 -15.54
CA SER A 4 -11.64 7.56 -14.80
C SER A 4 -11.71 6.04 -15.01
N SER A 5 -10.78 5.44 -15.77
CA SER A 5 -10.82 4.00 -16.02
C SER A 5 -10.68 3.21 -14.71
N PRO A 6 -11.56 2.23 -14.44
CA PRO A 6 -11.50 1.41 -13.23
C PRO A 6 -10.21 0.57 -13.14
N VAL A 7 -9.48 0.44 -14.26
CA VAL A 7 -8.21 -0.29 -14.38
C VAL A 7 -7.07 0.35 -13.59
N TRP A 8 -7.15 1.64 -13.25
CA TRP A 8 -6.08 2.31 -12.49
C TRP A 8 -5.93 1.76 -11.07
N LEU A 9 -7.02 1.37 -10.41
CA LEU A 9 -7.00 0.85 -9.06
C LEU A 9 -6.25 -0.49 -8.95
N PRO A 10 -6.54 -1.53 -9.76
CA PRO A 10 -5.78 -2.79 -9.71
C PRO A 10 -4.31 -2.60 -10.14
N ILE A 11 -4.02 -1.71 -11.09
CA ILE A 11 -2.62 -1.39 -11.44
C ILE A 11 -1.89 -0.77 -10.24
N GLY A 12 -2.47 0.24 -9.60
CA GLY A 12 -1.88 0.85 -8.41
C GLY A 12 -1.73 -0.14 -7.27
N PHE A 13 -2.72 -1.01 -7.06
CA PHE A 13 -2.62 -2.11 -6.09
C PHE A 13 -1.42 -3.02 -6.38
N ALA A 14 -1.26 -3.48 -7.62
CA ALA A 14 -0.12 -4.32 -8.00
C ALA A 14 1.22 -3.61 -7.78
N ILE A 15 1.31 -2.32 -8.15
CA ILE A 15 2.51 -1.51 -7.90
C ILE A 15 2.81 -1.40 -6.40
N ALA A 16 1.80 -1.19 -5.56
CA ALA A 16 1.98 -1.11 -4.11
C ALA A 16 2.45 -2.46 -3.52
N VAL A 17 1.86 -3.58 -3.96
CA VAL A 17 2.29 -4.93 -3.54
C VAL A 17 3.74 -5.17 -3.91
N ILE A 18 4.13 -4.88 -5.16
CA ILE A 18 5.51 -5.04 -5.63
C ILE A 18 6.44 -4.09 -4.90
N GLY A 19 6.05 -2.84 -4.67
CA GLY A 19 6.87 -1.85 -3.96
C GLY A 19 7.20 -2.27 -2.53
N VAL A 20 6.22 -2.83 -1.81
CA VAL A 20 6.42 -3.41 -0.47
C VAL A 20 7.25 -4.68 -0.56
N GLY A 21 6.86 -5.59 -1.45
CA GLY A 21 7.47 -6.90 -1.61
C GLY A 21 8.92 -6.87 -2.08
N PHE A 22 9.31 -5.91 -2.92
CA PHE A 22 10.61 -5.94 -3.60
C PHE A 22 11.79 -6.03 -2.63
N LYS A 23 11.85 -5.13 -1.63
CA LYS A 23 12.88 -5.22 -0.58
C LYS A 23 12.55 -6.29 0.45
N PHE A 24 11.29 -6.40 0.84
CA PHE A 24 10.87 -7.31 1.90
C PHE A 24 11.11 -8.79 1.56
N TRP A 25 10.95 -9.20 0.30
CA TRP A 25 11.17 -10.57 -0.17
C TRP A 25 12.66 -10.91 -0.34
N GLN A 26 13.52 -9.90 -0.58
CA GLN A 26 14.97 -10.07 -0.71
C GLN A 26 15.69 -10.21 0.64
N LEU A 27 15.04 -9.82 1.76
CA LEU A 27 15.66 -9.91 3.07
C LEU A 27 15.84 -11.37 3.53
N PRO A 28 17.02 -11.74 4.05
CA PRO A 28 17.22 -13.01 4.76
C PRO A 28 16.24 -13.13 5.94
N ALA A 29 15.80 -14.36 6.26
CA ALA A 29 14.83 -14.61 7.32
C ALA A 29 15.27 -14.06 8.69
N GLU A 30 16.57 -14.07 8.97
CA GLU A 30 17.20 -13.59 10.21
C GLU A 30 17.04 -12.08 10.43
N VAL A 31 16.88 -11.31 9.35
CA VAL A 31 16.82 -9.83 9.38
C VAL A 31 15.43 -9.30 8.98
N ALA A 32 14.54 -10.19 8.50
CA ALA A 32 13.18 -9.85 8.08
C ALA A 32 12.21 -9.77 9.27
N THR A 33 12.63 -9.17 10.38
CA THR A 33 11.81 -9.01 11.58
C THR A 33 10.79 -7.88 11.37
N LEU A 34 9.52 -8.17 11.65
CA LEU A 34 8.46 -7.17 11.67
C LEU A 34 8.49 -6.41 13.01
N PRO A 35 8.18 -5.11 13.04
CA PRO A 35 7.75 -4.27 11.92
C PRO A 35 8.90 -3.65 11.11
N GLN A 36 10.16 -3.79 11.56
CA GLN A 36 11.31 -3.07 11.02
C GLN A 36 11.57 -3.34 9.54
N ALA A 37 11.36 -4.57 9.09
CA ALA A 37 11.52 -4.96 7.69
C ALA A 37 10.54 -4.27 6.72
N LEU A 38 9.44 -3.70 7.23
CA LEU A 38 8.48 -2.92 6.43
C LEU A 38 8.74 -1.42 6.49
N TYR A 39 9.48 -0.94 7.50
CA TYR A 39 9.87 0.46 7.57
C TYR A 39 10.85 0.80 6.44
N GLY A 40 10.51 1.83 5.67
CA GLY A 40 11.34 2.30 4.56
C GLY A 40 10.57 2.36 3.23
N PRO A 41 11.21 1.99 2.10
CA PRO A 41 10.69 2.28 0.77
C PRO A 41 9.33 1.60 0.47
N GLY A 42 9.05 0.45 1.10
CA GLY A 42 7.79 -0.26 0.92
C GLY A 42 6.57 0.54 1.36
N LEU A 43 6.56 1.03 2.60
CA LEU A 43 5.46 1.89 3.10
C LEU A 43 5.40 3.25 2.38
N ALA A 44 6.56 3.79 1.98
CA ALA A 44 6.59 4.98 1.15
C ALA A 44 5.88 4.75 -0.20
N ALA A 45 6.11 3.61 -0.84
CA ALA A 45 5.41 3.25 -2.08
C ALA A 45 3.89 3.16 -1.88
N VAL A 46 3.43 2.55 -0.78
CA VAL A 46 1.99 2.48 -0.43
C VAL A 46 1.39 3.88 -0.29
N ALA A 47 2.05 4.77 0.45
CA ALA A 47 1.59 6.15 0.64
C ALA A 47 1.58 6.93 -0.68
N VAL A 48 2.64 6.83 -1.49
CA VAL A 48 2.75 7.53 -2.78
C VAL A 48 1.70 7.03 -3.77
N VAL A 49 1.49 5.72 -3.89
CA VAL A 49 0.48 5.15 -4.78
C VAL A 49 -0.92 5.59 -4.36
N ALA A 50 -1.26 5.50 -3.07
CA ALA A 50 -2.55 5.95 -2.55
C ALA A 50 -2.79 7.45 -2.82
N LEU A 51 -1.74 8.27 -2.63
CA LEU A 51 -1.74 9.70 -2.94
C LEU A 51 -2.02 9.93 -4.41
N LEU A 52 -1.27 9.30 -5.32
CA LEU A 52 -1.39 9.51 -6.76
C LEU A 52 -2.77 9.10 -7.28
N LEU A 53 -3.26 7.91 -6.89
CA LEU A 53 -4.60 7.45 -7.27
C LEU A 53 -5.67 8.45 -6.82
N ARG A 54 -5.55 8.96 -5.59
CA ARG A 54 -6.53 9.90 -5.06
C ARG A 54 -6.42 11.28 -5.71
N ALA A 55 -5.21 11.79 -5.90
CA ALA A 55 -4.95 13.08 -6.53
C ALA A 55 -5.41 13.12 -8.01
N LEU A 56 -5.34 11.99 -8.71
CA LEU A 56 -5.84 11.85 -10.09
C LEU A 56 -7.36 11.63 -10.17
N GLY A 57 -8.05 11.52 -9.03
CA GLY A 57 -9.50 11.34 -8.98
C GLY A 57 -9.98 9.97 -9.47
N THR A 58 -9.14 8.92 -9.40
CA THR A 58 -9.47 7.58 -9.94
C THR A 58 -10.53 6.84 -9.14
N GLY A 59 -10.90 7.31 -7.94
CA GLY A 59 -11.89 6.66 -7.09
C GLY A 59 -12.21 7.37 -5.78
N ARG A 60 -13.13 6.78 -5.00
CA ARG A 60 -13.57 7.26 -3.68
C ARG A 60 -12.48 7.03 -2.62
N PHE A 61 -12.43 7.92 -1.63
CA PHE A 61 -11.47 7.88 -0.52
C PHE A 61 -11.39 6.50 0.14
N LEU A 62 -12.51 6.01 0.70
CA LEU A 62 -12.55 4.74 1.44
C LEU A 62 -12.13 3.55 0.56
N LYS A 63 -12.54 3.54 -0.72
CA LYS A 63 -12.20 2.45 -1.64
C LYS A 63 -10.70 2.41 -1.91
N ILE A 64 -10.07 3.56 -2.21
CA ILE A 64 -8.63 3.63 -2.47
C ILE A 64 -7.87 3.27 -1.18
N TRP A 65 -8.25 3.85 -0.05
CA TRP A 65 -7.60 3.64 1.23
C TRP A 65 -7.54 2.16 1.61
N LEU A 66 -8.68 1.47 1.62
CA LEU A 66 -8.77 0.07 2.02
C LEU A 66 -8.11 -0.87 1.01
N VAL A 67 -8.32 -0.65 -0.29
CA VAL A 67 -7.71 -1.50 -1.32
C VAL A 67 -6.19 -1.39 -1.29
N ILE A 68 -5.64 -0.18 -1.22
CA ILE A 68 -4.19 0.00 -1.17
C ILE A 68 -3.61 -0.48 0.16
N ALA A 69 -4.33 -0.35 1.28
CA ALA A 69 -3.91 -0.92 2.56
C ALA A 69 -3.69 -2.44 2.49
N LEU A 70 -4.53 -3.17 1.74
CA LEU A 70 -4.43 -4.63 1.57
C LEU A 70 -3.16 -5.08 0.84
N SER A 71 -2.44 -4.18 0.18
CA SER A 71 -1.19 -4.53 -0.51
C SER A 71 -0.11 -5.02 0.46
N VAL A 72 -0.05 -4.45 1.67
CA VAL A 72 0.93 -4.80 2.70
C VAL A 72 0.71 -6.20 3.29
N PRO A 73 -0.47 -6.54 3.85
CA PRO A 73 -0.72 -7.89 4.34
C PRO A 73 -0.61 -8.94 3.22
N LEU A 74 -0.96 -8.60 1.97
CA LEU A 74 -0.74 -9.49 0.83
C LEU A 74 0.76 -9.75 0.58
N ALA A 75 1.60 -8.71 0.60
CA ALA A 75 3.04 -8.87 0.44
C ALA A 75 3.66 -9.72 1.58
N VAL A 76 3.15 -9.56 2.80
CA VAL A 76 3.51 -10.40 3.96
C VAL A 76 3.10 -11.86 3.73
N ALA A 77 1.86 -12.09 3.29
CA ALA A 77 1.38 -13.43 2.97
C ALA A 77 2.17 -14.10 1.85
N ILE A 78 2.55 -13.36 0.80
CA ILE A 78 3.39 -13.87 -0.29
C ILE A 78 4.75 -14.34 0.24
N ARG A 79 5.43 -13.54 1.08
CA ARG A 79 6.73 -13.95 1.66
C ARG A 79 6.59 -15.27 2.41
N TRP A 80 5.53 -15.40 3.17
CA TRP A 80 5.25 -16.57 3.97
C TRP A 80 4.98 -17.82 3.13
N LEU A 81 4.19 -17.69 2.06
CA LEU A 81 3.97 -18.76 1.10
C LEU A 81 5.28 -19.23 0.44
N LEU A 82 6.26 -18.34 0.30
CA LEU A 82 7.55 -18.64 -0.32
C LEU A 82 8.62 -19.18 0.65
N GLY A 83 8.41 -19.10 1.97
CA GLY A 83 9.47 -19.37 2.97
C GLY A 83 9.05 -20.09 4.25
N ALA A 84 7.80 -20.56 4.33
CA ALA A 84 7.19 -21.40 5.38
C ALA A 84 7.84 -21.40 6.79
N PRO A 85 7.65 -20.35 7.60
CA PRO A 85 7.85 -20.42 9.04
C PRO A 85 6.60 -20.97 9.77
N ALA A 86 6.71 -21.20 11.08
CA ALA A 86 5.62 -21.73 11.92
C ALA A 86 4.34 -20.88 11.87
N ALA A 87 3.17 -21.53 11.72
CA ALA A 87 1.86 -20.92 11.43
C ALA A 87 1.40 -19.86 12.46
N ASP A 88 1.86 -20.00 13.69
CA ASP A 88 1.53 -19.20 14.86
C ASP A 88 2.03 -17.74 14.74
N ALA A 89 3.11 -17.51 13.98
CA ALA A 89 3.59 -16.15 13.71
C ALA A 89 2.81 -15.43 12.57
N PHE A 90 1.88 -16.12 11.89
CA PHE A 90 1.25 -15.60 10.67
C PHE A 90 0.31 -14.47 10.98
N GLY A 91 -0.60 -14.75 11.92
CA GLY A 91 -1.70 -13.87 12.25
C GLY A 91 -1.15 -12.54 12.75
N ILE A 92 -0.10 -12.59 13.57
CA ILE A 92 0.59 -11.41 14.07
C ILE A 92 1.23 -10.64 12.91
N ALA A 93 1.99 -11.31 12.03
CA ALA A 93 2.65 -10.67 10.89
C ALA A 93 1.65 -9.98 9.95
N VAL A 94 0.55 -10.67 9.61
CA VAL A 94 -0.53 -10.12 8.78
C VAL A 94 -1.23 -8.95 9.46
N THR A 95 -1.48 -9.05 10.77
CA THR A 95 -2.13 -7.98 11.54
C THR A 95 -1.25 -6.73 11.58
N VAL A 96 0.05 -6.88 11.86
CA VAL A 96 1.01 -5.78 11.82
C VAL A 96 1.08 -5.17 10.42
N GLY A 97 1.15 -6.01 9.38
CA GLY A 97 1.11 -5.56 7.99
C GLY A 97 -0.15 -4.77 7.66
N LEU A 98 -1.32 -5.22 8.12
CA LEU A 98 -2.59 -4.54 7.93
C LEU A 98 -2.62 -3.15 8.61
N ILE A 99 -2.17 -3.06 9.86
CA ILE A 99 -2.11 -1.79 10.61
C ILE A 99 -1.18 -0.80 9.90
N LEU A 100 0.02 -1.23 9.51
CA LEU A 100 0.98 -0.39 8.80
C LEU A 100 0.46 0.03 7.41
N GLY A 101 -0.16 -0.89 6.69
CA GLY A 101 -0.80 -0.61 5.41
C GLY A 101 -1.91 0.42 5.53
N LEU A 102 -2.80 0.28 6.52
CA LEU A 102 -3.87 1.23 6.81
C LEU A 102 -3.32 2.62 7.14
N ALA A 103 -2.29 2.70 7.99
CA ALA A 103 -1.67 3.97 8.37
C ALA A 103 -1.01 4.66 7.16
N ALA A 104 -0.17 3.94 6.41
CA ALA A 104 0.55 4.50 5.26
C ALA A 104 -0.41 4.93 4.15
N SER A 105 -1.39 4.09 3.79
CA SER A 105 -2.35 4.42 2.75
C SER A 105 -3.32 5.53 3.18
N PHE A 106 -3.63 5.65 4.48
CA PHE A 106 -4.45 6.76 5.00
C PHE A 106 -3.75 8.09 4.75
N VAL A 107 -2.47 8.21 5.15
CA VAL A 107 -1.66 9.41 4.94
C VAL A 107 -1.62 9.78 3.46
N GLY A 108 -1.32 8.82 2.59
CA GLY A 108 -1.31 9.04 1.14
C GLY A 108 -2.65 9.52 0.60
N THR A 109 -3.74 8.82 0.93
CA THR A 109 -5.09 9.15 0.45
C THR A 109 -5.57 10.51 0.98
N ALA A 110 -5.22 10.87 2.22
CA ALA A 110 -5.54 12.17 2.80
C ALA A 110 -4.84 13.30 2.04
N ILE A 111 -3.53 13.19 1.81
CA ILE A 111 -2.76 14.16 1.03
C ILE A 111 -3.30 14.27 -0.40
N GLY A 112 -3.56 13.14 -1.06
CA GLY A 112 -4.12 13.13 -2.41
C GLY A 112 -5.49 13.81 -2.48
N SER A 113 -6.30 13.71 -1.42
CA SER A 113 -7.60 14.40 -1.35
C SER A 113 -7.45 15.90 -1.22
N LEU A 114 -6.47 16.38 -0.43
CA LEU A 114 -6.16 17.80 -0.33
C LEU A 114 -5.71 18.38 -1.68
N LEU A 115 -4.87 17.64 -2.42
CA LEU A 115 -4.41 18.04 -3.76
C LEU A 115 -5.57 18.10 -4.76
N LEU A 116 -6.47 17.12 -4.72
CA LEU A 116 -7.66 17.08 -5.57
C LEU A 116 -8.57 18.30 -5.31
N LEU A 117 -8.83 18.62 -4.04
CA LEU A 117 -9.64 19.78 -3.65
C LEU A 117 -8.99 21.10 -4.10
N ARG A 118 -7.67 21.24 -3.94
CA ARG A 118 -6.94 22.42 -4.41
C ARG A 118 -7.04 22.61 -5.93
N SER A 119 -6.92 21.52 -6.69
CA SER A 119 -7.02 21.55 -8.15
C SER A 119 -8.40 22.03 -8.62
N SER A 120 -9.47 21.59 -7.95
CA SER A 120 -10.85 21.97 -8.28
C SER A 120 -11.21 23.45 -8.05
N ARG A 121 -10.37 24.19 -7.31
CA ARG A 121 -10.59 25.60 -6.97
C ARG A 121 -9.80 26.58 -7.84
N ARG A 122 -9.13 26.14 -8.91
CA ARG A 122 -8.51 27.07 -9.86
C ARG A 122 -9.61 27.89 -10.54
N PRO A 123 -9.68 29.22 -10.34
CA PRO A 123 -10.54 30.09 -11.13
C PRO A 123 -10.01 30.11 -12.56
N ASP A 124 -10.91 29.98 -13.53
CA ASP A 124 -10.65 30.36 -14.92
C ASP A 124 -10.57 31.89 -15.05
#